data_AF-A0A317EV25-F1
#
_entry.id   AF-A0A317EV25-F1
#
_cell.length_a   1.000
_cell.length_b   1.000
_cell.length_c   1.000
_cell.angle_alpha   90.00
_cell.angle_beta   90.00
_cell.angle_gamma   90.00
#
_symmetry.space_group_name_H-M   'P 1'
#
loop_
_entity.id
_entity.type
_entity.pdbx_description
1 polymer ?
#
loop_
_entity_poly.entity_id
_entity_poly.type
_entity_poly.pdbx_seq_one_letter_code
_entity_poly.pdbx_strand_id
1 'polypeptide(L)' 'MVISNELSLENLLSIEVGDIVESRIHRSGIVERVNIVKRANGTTFYFMLENEEIIIIVKQ' A
#
# COMPACT_ATOMS: atom_id res chain seq x y z
N MET A 1 -1.87 -3.41 -8.90
CA MET A 1 -2.45 -4.52 -8.12
C MET A 1 -3.14 -3.93 -6.89
N VAL A 2 -4.38 -4.29 -6.58
CA VAL A 2 -5.14 -3.71 -5.43
C VAL A 2 -4.86 -4.57 -4.20
N ILE A 3 -4.27 -3.98 -3.15
CA ILE A 3 -4.12 -4.67 -1.86
C ILE A 3 -5.50 -4.94 -1.28
N SER A 4 -5.59 -6.03 -0.55
CA SER A 4 -6.81 -6.55 0.06
C SER A 4 -7.72 -5.48 0.65
N ASN A 5 -9.00 -5.57 0.31
CA ASN A 5 -10.16 -4.80 0.79
C ASN A 5 -10.41 -4.90 2.31
N GLU A 6 -9.43 -5.40 3.07
CA GLU A 6 -9.48 -5.63 4.52
C GLU A 6 -8.47 -4.79 5.29
N LEU A 7 -7.57 -4.06 4.62
CA LEU A 7 -6.64 -3.17 5.32
C LEU A 7 -7.37 -1.88 5.71
N SER A 8 -7.47 -1.63 7.01
CA SER A 8 -7.93 -0.34 7.51
C SER A 8 -6.92 0.76 7.13
N LEU A 9 -7.37 2.02 7.19
CA LEU A 9 -6.48 3.17 6.99
C LEU A 9 -5.29 3.15 7.95
N GLU A 10 -5.49 2.66 9.18
CA GLU A 10 -4.44 2.54 10.21
C GLU A 10 -3.38 1.53 9.79
N ASN A 11 -3.79 0.38 9.25
CA ASN A 11 -2.85 -0.62 8.73
C ASN A 11 -2.02 -0.08 7.55
N LEU A 12 -2.61 0.76 6.70
CA LEU A 12 -1.87 1.34 5.57
C LEU A 12 -0.88 2.41 6.01
N LEU A 13 -1.17 3.12 7.08
CA LEU A 13 -0.28 4.13 7.66
C LEU A 13 0.88 3.52 8.45
N SER A 14 0.77 2.27 8.88
CA SER A 14 1.83 1.57 9.62
C SER A 14 2.85 0.85 8.73
N ILE A 15 2.67 0.85 7.40
CA ILE A 15 3.62 0.21 6.47
C ILE A 15 4.79 1.16 6.21
N GLU A 16 6.00 0.68 6.46
CA GLU A 16 7.25 1.41 6.31
C GLU A 16 8.17 0.78 5.23
N VAL A 17 9.21 1.52 4.83
CA VAL A 17 10.25 0.99 3.93
C VAL A 17 11.05 -0.09 4.66
N GLY A 18 11.21 -1.24 4.02
CA GLY A 18 11.83 -2.43 4.60
C GLY A 18 10.83 -3.48 5.09
N ASP A 19 9.55 -3.11 5.23
CA ASP A 19 8.52 -4.06 5.60
C ASP A 19 8.27 -5.08 4.49
N ILE A 20 7.96 -6.31 4.90
CA ILE A 20 7.50 -7.35 3.99
C ILE A 20 5.98 -7.30 3.95
N VAL A 21 5.42 -7.02 2.78
CA VAL A 21 3.98 -7.03 2.55
C VAL A 21 3.60 -8.19 1.64
N GLU A 22 2.48 -8.85 1.96
CA GLU A 22 1.94 -9.94 1.15
C GLU A 22 0.75 -9.42 0.32
N SER A 23 0.80 -9.69 -0.98
CA SER A 23 -0.31 -9.42 -1.89
C SER A 23 -1.39 -10.50 -1.79
N ARG A 24 -2.60 -10.19 -2.27
CA ARG A 24 -3.72 -11.16 -2.32
C ARG A 24 -3.44 -12.43 -3.14
N ILE A 25 -2.42 -12.41 -4.00
CA ILE A 25 -2.00 -13.58 -4.79
C ILE A 25 -0.86 -14.37 -4.11
N HIS A 26 -0.66 -14.16 -2.80
CA HIS A 26 0.39 -14.79 -1.99
C HIS A 26 1.81 -14.54 -2.50
N ARG A 27 2.01 -13.39 -3.16
CA ARG A 27 3.35 -12.88 -3.46
C ARG A 27 3.74 -11.86 -2.41
N SER A 28 4.84 -12.13 -1.71
CA SER A 28 5.44 -11.20 -0.76
C SER A 28 6.50 -10.36 -1.45
N GLY A 29 6.63 -9.10 -1.03
CA GLY A 29 7.71 -8.22 -1.48
C GLY A 29 8.11 -7.23 -0.39
N ILE A 30 9.36 -6.78 -0.46
CA ILE A 30 9.90 -5.76 0.45
C ILE A 30 9.49 -4.39 -0.08
N VAL A 31 8.96 -3.54 0.80
CA VAL A 31 8.61 -2.16 0.48
C VAL A 31 9.90 -1.34 0.33
N GLU A 32 10.12 -0.81 -0.87
CA GLU A 32 11.27 0.06 -1.16
C GLU A 32 10.93 1.55 -1.07
N ARG A 33 9.65 1.88 -1.34
CA ARG A 33 9.18 3.26 -1.30
C ARG A 33 7.72 3.33 -0.93
N VAL A 34 7.39 4.32 -0.12
CA VAL A 34 6.01 4.70 0.23
C VAL A 34 5.77 6.15 -0.19
N ASN A 35 4.68 6.41 -0.89
CA ASN A 35 4.22 7.77 -1.17
C ASN A 35 2.72 7.89 -0.87
N ILE A 36 2.34 8.93 -0.14
CA ILE A 36 0.98 9.13 0.36
C ILE A 36 0.47 10.47 -0.12
N VAL A 37 -0.60 10.45 -0.90
CA VAL A 37 -1.25 11.66 -1.45
C VAL A 37 -2.61 11.84 -0.79
N LYS A 38 -2.73 12.85 0.07
CA LYS A 38 -3.98 13.23 0.71
C LYS A 38 -4.73 14.24 -0.16
N ARG A 39 -6.00 13.97 -0.46
CA ARG A 39 -6.91 14.85 -1.21
C ARG A 39 -8.19 15.06 -0.41
N ALA A 40 -8.99 16.06 -0.80
CA ALA A 40 -10.26 16.36 -0.14
C ALA A 40 -11.27 15.20 -0.16
N ASN A 41 -11.11 14.24 -1.09
CA ASN A 41 -12.03 13.12 -1.30
C ASN A 41 -11.42 11.75 -0.97
N GLY A 42 -10.27 11.71 -0.28
CA GLY A 42 -9.63 10.46 0.12
C GLY A 42 -8.11 10.51 0.16
N THR A 43 -7.52 9.37 0.49
CA THR A 43 -6.07 9.18 0.57
C THR A 43 -5.64 8.11 -0.41
N THR A 44 -4.63 8.41 -1.22
CA THR A 44 -4.01 7.46 -2.14
C THR A 44 -2.64 7.07 -1.62
N PHE A 45 -2.39 5.76 -1.54
CA PHE A 45 -1.11 5.18 -1.15
C PHE A 45 -0.46 4.51 -2.36
N TYR A 46 0.82 4.80 -2.55
CA TYR A 46 1.67 4.20 -3.58
C TYR A 46 2.80 3.46 -2.87
N PHE A 47 2.81 2.14 -3.02
CA PHE A 47 3.85 1.26 -2.50
C PHE A 47 4.66 0.69 -3.67
N MET A 48 5.96 0.90 -3.64
CA MET A 48 6.90 0.28 -4.58
C MET A 48 7.55 -0.90 -3.88
N LEU A 49 7.45 -2.07 -4.49
CA LEU A 49 8.17 -3.27 -4.09
C LEU A 49 9.33 -3.50 -5.07
N GLU A 50 10.34 -4.24 -4.63
CA GLU A 50 11.59 -4.54 -5.38
C GLU A 50 11.38 -4.97 -6.84
N ASN A 51 10.21 -5.53 -7.19
CA ASN A 51 9.89 -5.93 -8.57
C ASN A 51 8.45 -5.63 -9.01
N GLU A 52 7.66 -4.91 -8.21
CA GLU A 52 6.23 -4.67 -8.48
C GLU A 52 5.76 -3.31 -7.93
N GLU A 53 4.84 -2.65 -8.64
CA GLU A 53 4.17 -1.43 -8.16
C GLU A 53 2.76 -1.74 -7.69
N ILE A 54 2.42 -1.23 -6.50
CA ILE A 54 1.12 -1.41 -5.87
C ILE A 54 0.51 -0.04 -5.54
N ILE A 55 -0.72 0.18 -6.02
CA ILE A 55 -1.47 1.42 -5.81
C ILE A 55 -2.76 1.09 -5.08
N ILE A 56 -3.02 1.78 -3.97
CA ILE A 56 -4.24 1.66 -3.18
C ILE A 56 -4.89 3.03 -3.08
N ILE A 57 -6.19 3.09 -3.38
CA ILE A 57 -6.98 4.31 -3.23
C ILE A 57 -8.03 4.06 -2.15
N VAL A 58 -7.96 4.83 -1.05
CA VAL A 58 -8.95 4.82 0.01
C VAL A 58 -9.82 6.06 -0.13
N LYS A 59 -11.10 5.87 -0.47
CA LYS A 59 -12.10 6.94 -0.51
C LYS A 59 -12.77 7.04 0.87
N GLN A 60 -12.91 8.27 1.36
CA GLN A 60 -13.69 8.58 2.57
C GLN A 60 -15.10 9.03 2.17
#